data_AF-A0A656JKV7-F1
#
_entry.id   AF-A0A656JKV7-F1
#
_cell.length_a   1.000
_cell.length_b   1.000
_cell.length_c   1.000
_cell.angle_alpha   90.00
_cell.angle_beta   90.00
_cell.angle_gamma   90.00
#
_symmetry.space_group_name_H-M   'P 1'
#
loop_
_entity.id
_entity.type
_entity.pdbx_description
1 polymer ?
#
loop_
_entity_poly.entity_id
_entity_poly.type
_entity_poly.pdbx_seq_one_letter_code
_entity_poly.pdbx_strand_id
1 'polypeptide(L)'
;FAVQSDEFNNLSLQGGSFDRVSPRMEQSLDKFRSEYGDRSKTADRLDMFGGDYKPTDSLTASFYASNLEDFWHQYYFAFTHELGDSKVFALSTNLNYYKTKDAGQSKLGAIDNDTYSLSFTGTHNAHSVSLAYQEVNGNEYFDYAHDTNAIFLANSLLSDFNGPNEKSLQIAYVLNMAEYGVPGLKFNIYQARGWDIDGTHYKGTGYTDVLAMDGETHYEYGIGSSYSVQSGPLKATAIRATYTTHRASENQADGNINEFRLVTTIPFNIL
;
A
#
# COMPACT_ATOMS: atom_id res chain seq x y z
N PHE A 1 2.85 -15.50 17.35
CA PHE A 1 2.96 -16.72 16.53
C PHE A 1 2.30 -16.46 15.17
N ALA A 2 2.68 -17.20 14.14
CA ALA A 2 2.02 -17.17 12.83
C ALA A 2 1.93 -18.60 12.30
N VAL A 3 0.87 -18.88 11.55
CA VAL A 3 0.62 -20.16 10.88
C VAL A 3 0.14 -19.89 9.46
N GLN A 4 0.66 -20.66 8.52
CA GLN A 4 0.20 -20.72 7.14
C GLN A 4 -0.19 -22.17 6.84
N SER A 5 -1.33 -22.36 6.18
CA SER A 5 -1.85 -23.67 5.78
C SER A 5 -2.22 -23.64 4.31
N ASP A 6 -1.52 -24.45 3.53
CA ASP A 6 -1.68 -24.62 2.09
C ASP A 6 -2.09 -26.07 1.77
N GLU A 7 -2.99 -26.65 2.57
CA GLU A 7 -3.45 -28.04 2.42
C GLU A 7 -4.29 -28.27 1.15
N PHE A 8 -4.75 -27.19 0.52
CA PHE A 8 -5.53 -27.23 -0.71
C PHE A 8 -4.81 -26.46 -1.83
N ASN A 9 -4.82 -27.01 -3.04
CA ASN A 9 -4.11 -26.44 -4.19
C ASN A 9 -4.52 -25.00 -4.56
N ASN A 10 -5.74 -24.59 -4.19
CA ASN A 10 -6.32 -23.32 -4.58
C ASN A 10 -6.75 -22.45 -3.39
N LEU A 11 -6.36 -22.81 -2.17
CA LEU A 11 -6.68 -22.05 -0.95
C LEU A 11 -5.46 -22.02 -0.03
N SER A 12 -5.01 -20.81 0.27
CA SER A 12 -4.01 -20.54 1.31
C SER A 12 -4.70 -19.85 2.48
N LEU A 13 -4.47 -20.35 3.70
CA LEU A 13 -4.99 -19.74 4.93
C LEU A 13 -3.82 -19.26 5.79
N GLN A 14 -3.97 -18.07 6.37
CA GLN A 14 -2.99 -17.48 7.26
C GLN A 14 -3.65 -17.01 8.55
N GLY A 15 -2.98 -17.24 9.67
CA GLY A 15 -3.40 -16.77 10.99
C GLY A 15 -2.20 -16.33 11.81
N GLY A 16 -2.34 -15.26 12.57
CA GLY A 16 -1.24 -14.71 13.34
C GLY A 16 -1.69 -13.92 14.55
N SER A 17 -0.81 -13.86 15.53
CA SER A 17 -0.96 -13.06 16.74
C SER A 17 0.39 -12.55 17.18
N PHE A 18 0.52 -11.24 17.30
CA PHE A 18 1.76 -10.54 17.54
C PHE A 18 1.56 -9.58 18.71
N ASP A 19 2.53 -9.52 19.62
CA ASP A 19 2.50 -8.65 20.79
C ASP A 19 3.47 -7.46 20.67
N ARG A 20 4.48 -7.55 19.80
CA ARG A 20 5.46 -6.49 19.57
C ARG A 20 5.81 -6.34 18.09
N VAL A 21 6.28 -5.15 17.74
CA VAL A 21 6.91 -4.82 16.45
C VAL A 21 8.38 -4.47 16.68
N SER A 22 9.25 -4.87 15.77
CA SER A 22 10.65 -4.44 15.74
C SER A 22 10.80 -3.36 14.67
N PRO A 23 10.97 -2.08 15.03
CA PRO A 23 11.00 -0.99 14.07
C PRO A 23 12.21 -1.06 13.14
N ARG A 24 12.05 -0.56 11.92
CA ARG A 24 13.09 -0.65 10.87
C ARG A 24 14.31 0.25 11.09
N MET A 25 14.21 1.25 11.97
CA MET A 25 15.26 2.28 12.19
C MET A 25 15.88 2.25 13.59
N GLU A 26 15.50 1.31 14.46
CA GLU A 26 16.00 1.25 15.83
C GLU A 26 16.11 -0.19 16.34
N GLN A 27 16.89 -0.38 17.41
CA GLN A 27 17.07 -1.67 18.06
C GLN A 27 16.16 -1.79 19.28
N SER A 28 14.86 -1.98 19.02
CA SER A 28 13.82 -2.07 20.06
C SER A 28 12.77 -3.15 19.73
N LEU A 29 11.94 -3.44 20.73
CA LEU A 29 10.70 -4.22 20.58
C LEU A 29 9.57 -3.39 21.20
N ASP A 30 8.81 -2.75 20.33
CA ASP A 30 7.81 -1.75 20.69
C ASP A 30 6.40 -2.34 20.69
N LYS A 31 5.51 -1.71 21.45
CA LYS A 31 4.07 -1.97 21.34
C LYS A 31 3.56 -1.42 20.02
N PHE A 32 2.48 -2.02 19.50
CA PHE A 32 1.83 -1.51 18.31
C PHE A 32 1.21 -0.14 18.55
N ARG A 33 1.17 0.66 17.49
CA ARG A 33 0.54 1.99 17.40
C ARG A 33 -0.10 2.10 16.02
N SER A 34 -0.96 3.09 15.84
CA SER A 34 -1.37 3.51 14.49
C SER A 34 -0.22 4.18 13.75
N GLU A 35 -0.26 4.13 12.41
CA GLU A 35 0.61 4.92 11.56
C GLU A 35 0.25 6.41 11.68
N TYR A 36 -1.05 6.72 11.58
CA TYR A 36 -1.60 8.06 11.63
C TYR A 36 -2.25 8.38 12.99
N GLY A 37 -2.48 9.67 13.27
CA GLY A 37 -3.14 10.14 14.49
C GLY A 37 -2.27 10.11 15.76
N ASP A 38 -2.92 9.97 16.93
CA ASP A 38 -2.28 10.05 18.26
C ASP A 38 -1.38 8.85 18.55
N ARG A 39 -0.12 8.98 18.16
CA ARG A 39 0.93 7.98 18.37
C ARG A 39 1.35 7.80 19.84
N SER A 40 0.76 8.52 20.79
CA SER A 40 0.95 8.24 22.23
C SER A 40 0.14 7.03 22.70
N LYS A 41 -0.90 6.64 21.95
CA LYS A 41 -1.70 5.44 22.23
C LYS A 41 -0.95 4.20 21.78
N THR A 42 -1.10 3.11 22.53
CA THR A 42 -0.51 1.81 22.19
C THR A 42 -1.53 0.68 22.30
N ALA A 43 -1.40 -0.29 21.41
CA ALA A 43 -2.09 -1.57 21.42
C ALA A 43 -1.13 -2.66 21.87
N ASP A 44 -1.62 -3.57 22.72
CA ASP A 44 -0.81 -4.65 23.29
C ASP A 44 -0.67 -5.84 22.35
N ARG A 45 -1.56 -5.93 21.35
CA ARG A 45 -1.64 -7.08 20.46
C ARG A 45 -2.25 -6.73 19.10
N LEU A 46 -1.75 -7.40 18.07
CA LEU A 46 -2.33 -7.46 16.74
C LEU A 46 -2.61 -8.92 16.40
N ASP A 47 -3.88 -9.25 16.20
CA ASP A 47 -4.32 -10.55 15.72
C ASP A 47 -4.79 -10.43 14.27
N MET A 48 -4.54 -11.44 13.45
CA MET A 48 -5.01 -11.50 12.07
C MET A 48 -5.40 -12.92 11.67
N PHE A 49 -6.38 -13.02 10.78
CA PHE A 49 -6.77 -14.26 10.13
C PHE A 49 -7.31 -13.96 8.73
N GLY A 50 -6.96 -14.77 7.75
CA GLY A 50 -7.46 -14.60 6.40
C GLY A 50 -6.98 -15.68 5.45
N GLY A 51 -7.22 -15.46 4.18
CA GLY A 51 -6.77 -16.37 3.14
C GLY A 51 -6.96 -15.85 1.73
N ASP A 52 -6.29 -16.55 0.83
CA ASP A 52 -6.28 -16.30 -0.60
C ASP A 52 -6.87 -17.52 -1.31
N TYR A 53 -7.88 -17.28 -2.13
CA TYR A 53 -8.60 -18.29 -2.87
C TYR A 53 -8.45 -18.07 -4.37
N LYS A 54 -8.08 -19.13 -5.10
CA LYS A 54 -7.87 -19.13 -6.55
C LYS A 54 -8.93 -19.99 -7.24
N PRO A 55 -10.14 -19.47 -7.51
CA PRO A 55 -11.18 -20.23 -8.19
C PRO A 55 -10.81 -20.63 -9.62
N THR A 56 -9.93 -19.86 -10.28
CA THR A 56 -9.37 -20.14 -11.61
C THR A 56 -7.90 -19.72 -11.64
N ASP A 57 -7.17 -20.09 -12.69
CA ASP A 57 -5.77 -19.66 -12.87
C ASP A 57 -5.64 -18.13 -13.08
N SER A 58 -6.69 -17.50 -13.58
CA SER A 58 -6.74 -16.06 -13.87
C SER A 58 -7.26 -15.22 -12.72
N LEU A 59 -7.75 -15.83 -11.63
CA LEU A 59 -8.47 -15.10 -10.59
C LEU A 59 -7.97 -15.44 -9.19
N THR A 60 -7.67 -14.41 -8.41
CA THR A 60 -7.41 -14.51 -6.97
C THR A 60 -8.40 -13.61 -6.21
N ALA A 61 -9.03 -14.17 -5.19
CA ALA A 61 -9.86 -13.45 -4.24
C ALA A 61 -9.26 -13.60 -2.84
N SER A 62 -9.10 -12.48 -2.13
CA SER A 62 -8.49 -12.46 -0.80
C SER A 62 -9.46 -11.91 0.23
N PHE A 63 -9.46 -12.49 1.42
CA PHE A 63 -10.17 -11.96 2.58
C PHE A 63 -9.30 -12.05 3.81
N TYR A 64 -9.13 -10.94 4.52
CA TYR A 64 -8.41 -10.88 5.78
C TYR A 64 -9.19 -10.07 6.80
N ALA A 65 -9.13 -10.49 8.05
CA ALA A 65 -9.63 -9.75 9.20
C ALA A 65 -8.50 -9.58 10.21
N SER A 66 -8.37 -8.40 10.79
CA SER A 66 -7.41 -8.10 11.83
C SER A 66 -8.05 -7.35 12.99
N ASN A 67 -7.44 -7.51 14.16
CA ASN A 67 -7.80 -6.83 15.39
C ASN A 67 -6.54 -6.19 15.96
N LEU A 68 -6.48 -4.87 15.93
CA LEU A 68 -5.50 -4.10 16.68
C LEU A 68 -6.14 -3.75 18.02
N GLU A 69 -5.69 -4.41 19.09
CA GLU A 69 -6.37 -4.41 20.39
C GLU A 69 -6.63 -2.98 20.91
N ASP A 70 -7.88 -2.74 21.32
CA ASP A 70 -8.41 -1.45 21.80
C ASP A 70 -8.38 -0.29 20.78
N PHE A 71 -8.03 -0.56 19.52
CA PHE A 71 -8.00 0.44 18.44
C PHE A 71 -9.15 0.17 17.48
N TRP A 72 -9.07 -0.94 16.74
CA TRP A 72 -10.04 -1.25 15.69
C TRP A 72 -10.09 -2.73 15.31
N HIS A 73 -11.19 -3.10 14.67
CA HIS A 73 -11.26 -4.24 13.76
C HIS A 73 -11.14 -3.75 12.33
N GLN A 74 -10.34 -4.43 11.51
CA GLN A 74 -10.16 -4.11 10.10
C GLN A 74 -10.39 -5.34 9.24
N TYR A 75 -11.16 -5.17 8.16
CA TYR A 75 -11.50 -6.22 7.22
C TYR A 75 -11.03 -5.82 5.84
N TYR A 76 -10.35 -6.71 5.16
CA TYR A 76 -9.75 -6.50 3.85
C TYR A 76 -10.33 -7.50 2.85
N PHE A 77 -10.71 -7.00 1.68
CA PHE A 77 -11.18 -7.78 0.55
C PHE A 77 -10.39 -7.38 -0.68
N ALA A 78 -9.94 -8.37 -1.45
CA ALA A 78 -9.25 -8.13 -2.71
C ALA A 78 -9.76 -9.04 -3.82
N PHE A 79 -9.66 -8.55 -5.05
CA PHE A 79 -9.92 -9.31 -6.26
C PHE A 79 -8.89 -8.91 -7.31
N THR A 80 -8.08 -9.87 -7.74
CA THR A 80 -7.08 -9.71 -8.80
C THR A 80 -7.40 -10.64 -9.95
N HIS A 81 -7.58 -10.07 -11.14
CA HIS A 81 -7.86 -10.79 -12.37
C HIS A 81 -6.80 -10.52 -13.43
N GLU A 82 -6.22 -11.59 -13.98
CA GLU A 82 -5.18 -11.56 -15.00
C GLU A 82 -5.68 -12.22 -16.29
N LEU A 83 -5.66 -11.49 -17.40
CA LEU A 83 -6.16 -11.96 -18.69
C LEU A 83 -5.16 -11.71 -19.81
N GLY A 84 -5.00 -12.68 -20.71
CA GLY A 84 -4.27 -12.50 -21.97
C GLY A 84 -2.79 -12.86 -21.91
N ASP A 85 -2.03 -12.43 -22.92
CA ASP A 85 -0.59 -12.67 -23.09
C ASP A 85 0.04 -11.34 -23.50
N SER A 86 1.06 -10.90 -22.76
CA SER A 86 1.73 -9.62 -23.03
C SER A 86 2.30 -9.50 -24.44
N LYS A 87 2.58 -10.60 -25.15
CA LYS A 87 3.01 -10.56 -26.56
C LYS A 87 1.93 -10.09 -27.53
N VAL A 88 0.65 -10.20 -27.14
CA VAL A 88 -0.51 -9.72 -27.92
C VAL A 88 -1.17 -8.56 -27.19
N PHE A 89 -1.66 -8.84 -25.98
CA PHE A 89 -2.16 -7.90 -25.00
C PHE A 89 -2.49 -8.66 -23.72
N ALA A 90 -2.05 -8.16 -22.57
CA ALA A 90 -2.46 -8.62 -21.26
C ALA A 90 -3.17 -7.50 -20.49
N LEU A 91 -4.15 -7.86 -19.66
CA LEU A 91 -4.88 -6.97 -18.79
C LEU A 91 -4.87 -7.53 -17.37
N SER A 92 -4.36 -6.73 -16.44
CA SER A 92 -4.50 -6.94 -14.99
C SER A 92 -5.58 -6.00 -14.45
N THR A 93 -6.49 -6.52 -13.64
CA THR A 93 -7.50 -5.75 -12.90
C THR A 93 -7.38 -6.06 -11.42
N ASN A 94 -7.25 -5.04 -10.57
CA ASN A 94 -7.09 -5.20 -9.13
C ASN A 94 -8.09 -4.32 -8.39
N LEU A 95 -8.93 -4.91 -7.56
CA LEU A 95 -9.83 -4.25 -6.64
C LEU A 95 -9.37 -4.55 -5.22
N ASN A 96 -9.21 -3.53 -4.40
CA ASN A 96 -8.87 -3.65 -2.98
C ASN A 96 -9.86 -2.83 -2.16
N TYR A 97 -10.35 -3.37 -1.05
CA TYR A 97 -11.28 -2.69 -0.16
C TYR A 97 -10.96 -3.02 1.30
N TYR A 98 -11.01 -2.00 2.13
CA TYR A 98 -10.86 -2.07 3.57
C TYR A 98 -12.08 -1.48 4.27
N LYS A 99 -12.55 -2.16 5.31
CA LYS A 99 -13.46 -1.63 6.32
C LYS A 99 -12.73 -1.56 7.65
N THR A 100 -12.62 -0.39 8.25
CA THR A 100 -12.04 -0.20 9.58
C THR A 100 -13.09 0.35 10.53
N LYS A 101 -13.23 -0.26 11.71
CA LYS A 101 -14.19 0.16 12.74
C LYS A 101 -13.57 0.11 14.12
N ASP A 102 -13.80 1.14 14.93
CA ASP A 102 -13.28 1.18 16.29
C ASP A 102 -13.73 -0.02 17.13
N ALA A 103 -12.87 -0.45 18.06
CA ALA A 103 -13.10 -1.64 18.86
C ALA A 103 -12.49 -1.53 20.26
N GLY A 104 -13.01 -2.34 21.19
CA GLY A 104 -12.51 -2.41 22.57
C GLY A 104 -12.69 -1.08 23.31
N GLN A 105 -11.61 -0.54 23.86
CA GLN A 105 -11.62 0.78 24.50
C GLN A 105 -11.65 1.97 23.53
N SER A 106 -11.57 1.74 22.21
CA SER A 106 -11.56 2.77 21.16
C SER A 106 -10.57 3.89 21.49
N LYS A 107 -9.29 3.53 21.72
CA LYS A 107 -8.23 4.44 22.20
C LYS A 107 -7.95 5.62 21.26
N LEU A 108 -8.31 5.50 19.98
CA LEU A 108 -8.25 6.57 18.97
C LEU A 108 -9.60 7.27 18.73
N GLY A 109 -10.60 6.99 19.56
CA GLY A 109 -11.97 7.48 19.39
C GLY A 109 -12.75 6.67 18.36
N ALA A 110 -13.89 7.24 17.92
CA ALA A 110 -14.75 6.61 16.92
C ALA A 110 -14.04 6.52 15.56
N ILE A 111 -14.15 5.36 14.92
CA ILE A 111 -13.62 5.07 13.57
C ILE A 111 -14.70 4.31 12.81
N ASP A 112 -15.06 4.80 11.62
CA ASP A 112 -15.97 4.15 10.69
C ASP A 112 -15.53 4.50 9.26
N ASN A 113 -14.55 3.76 8.76
CA ASN A 113 -13.83 4.09 7.53
C ASN A 113 -13.98 2.97 6.49
N ASP A 114 -14.34 3.35 5.28
CA ASP A 114 -14.43 2.51 4.09
C ASP A 114 -13.43 3.05 3.05
N THR A 115 -12.41 2.28 2.71
CA THR A 115 -11.42 2.72 1.71
C THR A 115 -11.20 1.67 0.65
N TYR A 116 -11.24 2.07 -0.60
CA TYR A 116 -11.06 1.17 -1.72
C TYR A 116 -10.18 1.75 -2.81
N SER A 117 -9.63 0.86 -3.63
CA SER A 117 -8.97 1.23 -4.87
C SER A 117 -9.28 0.22 -5.96
N LEU A 118 -9.32 0.70 -7.20
CA LEU A 118 -9.50 -0.09 -8.40
C LEU A 118 -8.42 0.32 -9.41
N SER A 119 -7.65 -0.64 -9.90
CA SER A 119 -6.63 -0.41 -10.91
C SER A 119 -6.76 -1.35 -12.11
N PHE A 120 -6.39 -0.81 -13.27
CA PHE A 120 -6.29 -1.54 -14.53
C PHE A 120 -4.90 -1.33 -15.09
N THR A 121 -4.24 -2.40 -15.51
CA THR A 121 -2.95 -2.34 -16.21
C THR A 121 -3.03 -3.10 -17.51
N GLY A 122 -2.87 -2.39 -18.63
CA GLY A 122 -2.74 -2.98 -19.95
C GLY A 122 -1.26 -3.11 -20.33
N THR A 123 -0.85 -4.31 -20.75
CA THR A 123 0.53 -4.62 -21.13
C THR A 123 0.60 -5.16 -22.55
N HIS A 124 1.48 -4.60 -23.37
CA HIS A 124 1.83 -5.10 -24.69
C HIS A 124 3.34 -4.99 -24.93
N ASN A 125 3.99 -6.14 -25.13
CA ASN A 125 5.44 -6.32 -25.19
C ASN A 125 6.15 -5.60 -24.03
N ALA A 126 6.98 -4.61 -24.36
CA ALA A 126 7.78 -3.86 -23.42
C ALA A 126 6.98 -2.85 -22.57
N HIS A 127 5.74 -2.54 -22.97
CA HIS A 127 4.99 -1.39 -22.48
C HIS A 127 3.86 -1.82 -21.54
N SER A 128 3.78 -1.19 -20.37
CA SER A 128 2.62 -1.33 -19.48
C SER A 128 2.09 0.06 -19.13
N VAL A 129 0.79 0.27 -19.28
CA VAL A 129 0.09 1.49 -18.89
C VAL A 129 -0.94 1.13 -17.83
N SER A 130 -0.94 1.87 -16.73
CA SER A 130 -1.83 1.65 -15.59
C SER A 130 -2.67 2.89 -15.30
N LEU A 131 -3.93 2.67 -14.94
CA LEU A 131 -4.84 3.67 -14.40
C LEU A 131 -5.38 3.15 -13.07
N ALA A 132 -5.34 3.94 -12.01
CA ALA A 132 -5.86 3.56 -10.71
C ALA A 132 -6.67 4.69 -10.07
N TYR A 133 -7.80 4.34 -9.47
CA TYR A 133 -8.63 5.21 -8.66
C TYR A 133 -8.66 4.69 -7.23
N GLN A 134 -8.65 5.59 -6.25
CA GLN A 134 -8.76 5.27 -4.84
C GLN A 134 -9.64 6.30 -4.14
N GLU A 135 -10.40 5.87 -3.14
CA GLU A 135 -11.28 6.74 -2.39
C GLU A 135 -11.37 6.29 -0.93
N VAL A 136 -11.32 7.28 -0.04
CA VAL A 136 -11.57 7.15 1.39
C VAL A 136 -12.95 7.70 1.69
N ASN A 137 -13.82 6.86 2.24
CA ASN A 137 -15.11 7.27 2.78
C ASN A 137 -15.04 7.12 4.31
N GLY A 138 -14.69 8.23 4.96
CA GLY A 138 -14.45 8.33 6.40
C GLY A 138 -13.96 9.73 6.75
N ASN A 139 -14.20 10.17 7.99
CA ASN A 139 -13.75 11.49 8.46
C ASN A 139 -12.40 11.44 9.18
N GLU A 140 -11.76 10.29 9.14
CA GLU A 140 -10.42 10.00 9.63
C GLU A 140 -9.59 9.43 8.48
N TYR A 141 -8.28 9.32 8.66
CA TYR A 141 -7.44 8.61 7.70
C TYR A 141 -7.86 7.15 7.56
N PHE A 142 -7.64 6.57 6.38
CA PHE A 142 -7.40 5.13 6.35
C PHE A 142 -6.08 4.84 7.04
N ASP A 143 -6.09 3.95 8.03
CA ASP A 143 -4.95 3.73 8.90
C ASP A 143 -4.59 2.25 9.02
N TYR A 144 -3.35 2.01 9.42
CA TYR A 144 -2.77 0.69 9.59
C TYR A 144 -1.76 0.69 10.75
N ALA A 145 -1.32 -0.48 11.18
CA ALA A 145 -0.37 -0.58 12.28
C ALA A 145 1.00 -0.02 11.88
N HIS A 146 1.60 0.84 12.71
CA HIS A 146 2.91 1.41 12.43
C HIS A 146 4.02 0.37 12.29
N ASP A 147 5.06 0.71 11.52
CA ASP A 147 6.18 -0.16 11.15
C ASP A 147 5.73 -1.41 10.38
N THR A 148 4.51 -1.39 9.85
CA THR A 148 4.04 -2.32 8.83
C THR A 148 3.89 -1.61 7.49
N ASN A 149 3.54 -2.36 6.46
CA ASN A 149 3.12 -1.83 5.16
C ASN A 149 1.77 -2.45 4.78
N ALA A 150 0.85 -2.52 5.76
CA ALA A 150 -0.46 -3.18 5.63
C ALA A 150 -1.50 -2.31 4.89
N ILE A 151 -1.05 -1.63 3.84
CA ILE A 151 -1.85 -0.82 2.93
C ILE A 151 -1.68 -1.36 1.52
N PHE A 152 -2.67 -2.11 1.03
CA PHE A 152 -2.64 -2.72 -0.31
C PHE A 152 -3.50 -1.93 -1.31
N LEU A 153 -3.58 -0.62 -1.12
CA LEU A 153 -4.32 0.27 -2.01
C LEU A 153 -3.45 0.72 -3.18
N ALA A 154 -4.07 0.91 -4.35
CA ALA A 154 -3.36 1.14 -5.61
C ALA A 154 -2.60 2.47 -5.66
N ASN A 155 -3.04 3.49 -4.91
CA ASN A 155 -2.40 4.80 -4.86
C ASN A 155 -1.55 5.00 -3.60
N SER A 156 -1.24 3.94 -2.83
CA SER A 156 -0.18 4.02 -1.81
C SER A 156 1.19 4.14 -2.49
N LEU A 157 1.73 5.36 -2.51
CA LEU A 157 2.93 5.76 -3.27
C LEU A 157 3.96 6.42 -2.34
N LEU A 158 4.39 7.67 -2.59
CA LEU A 158 5.14 8.43 -1.58
C LEU A 158 4.18 8.98 -0.52
N SER A 159 3.07 9.58 -0.94
CA SER A 159 1.86 9.75 -0.12
C SER A 159 0.98 8.50 -0.23
N ASP A 160 0.23 8.20 0.82
CA ASP A 160 -0.73 7.10 0.81
C ASP A 160 -2.08 7.45 0.18
N PHE A 161 -2.35 8.74 -0.06
CA PHE A 161 -3.63 9.24 -0.57
C PHE A 161 -4.82 8.74 0.28
N ASN A 162 -4.63 8.78 1.60
CA ASN A 162 -5.47 8.16 2.61
C ASN A 162 -6.15 9.18 3.54
N GLY A 163 -6.18 10.46 3.17
CA GLY A 163 -6.86 11.52 3.92
C GLY A 163 -8.38 11.33 4.01
N PRO A 164 -9.05 12.00 4.95
CA PRO A 164 -10.51 11.89 5.10
C PRO A 164 -11.23 12.39 3.84
N ASN A 165 -12.23 11.63 3.39
CA ASN A 165 -13.03 11.89 2.17
C ASN A 165 -12.24 11.98 0.84
N GLU A 166 -10.94 11.66 0.88
CA GLU A 166 -10.03 11.85 -0.23
C GLU A 166 -10.40 10.96 -1.42
N LYS A 167 -10.37 11.54 -2.61
CA LYS A 167 -10.38 10.83 -3.90
C LYS A 167 -9.06 11.02 -4.58
N SER A 168 -8.52 9.97 -5.17
CA SER A 168 -7.26 10.04 -5.89
C SER A 168 -7.25 9.24 -7.18
N LEU A 169 -6.53 9.78 -8.17
CA LEU A 169 -6.37 9.17 -9.50
C LEU A 169 -4.89 9.13 -9.86
N GLN A 170 -4.43 7.99 -10.34
CA GLN A 170 -3.07 7.75 -10.80
C GLN A 170 -3.07 7.26 -12.25
N ILE A 171 -2.13 7.78 -13.03
CA ILE A 171 -1.69 7.16 -14.28
C ILE A 171 -0.21 6.80 -14.16
N ALA A 172 0.15 5.59 -14.59
CA ALA A 172 1.52 5.10 -14.55
C ALA A 172 1.91 4.39 -15.85
N TYR A 173 3.21 4.38 -16.12
CA TYR A 173 3.80 3.72 -17.27
C TYR A 173 5.11 3.05 -16.90
N VAL A 174 5.28 1.81 -17.38
CA VAL A 174 6.50 1.02 -17.23
C VAL A 174 7.00 0.57 -18.59
N LEU A 175 8.31 0.71 -18.80
CA LEU A 175 9.04 0.21 -19.96
C LEU A 175 10.03 -0.88 -19.53
N ASN A 176 9.85 -2.09 -20.05
CA ASN A 176 10.77 -3.21 -19.87
C ASN A 176 11.79 -3.30 -21.01
N MET A 177 13.06 -3.05 -20.72
CA MET A 177 14.11 -2.97 -21.74
C MET A 177 14.60 -4.33 -22.23
N ALA A 178 14.09 -5.45 -21.71
CA ALA A 178 14.42 -6.79 -22.19
C ALA A 178 14.12 -6.97 -23.69
N GLU A 179 12.98 -6.46 -24.16
CA GLU A 179 12.58 -6.49 -25.58
C GLU A 179 13.50 -5.63 -26.47
N TYR A 180 14.28 -4.72 -25.88
CA TYR A 180 15.25 -3.87 -26.56
C TYR A 180 16.70 -4.32 -26.30
N GLY A 181 16.90 -5.54 -25.82
CA GLY A 181 18.23 -6.13 -25.63
C GLY A 181 18.96 -5.74 -24.35
N VAL A 182 18.29 -5.09 -23.40
CA VAL A 182 18.86 -4.76 -22.08
C VAL A 182 18.04 -5.45 -20.97
N PRO A 183 18.12 -6.78 -20.86
CA PRO A 183 17.40 -7.52 -19.83
C PRO A 183 17.78 -7.06 -18.43
N GLY A 184 16.77 -6.93 -17.56
CA GLY A 184 16.93 -6.46 -16.19
C GLY A 184 16.76 -4.95 -16.01
N LEU A 185 16.85 -4.14 -17.08
CA LEU A 185 16.60 -2.69 -17.02
C LEU A 185 15.11 -2.40 -17.21
N LYS A 186 14.54 -1.58 -16.33
CA LYS A 186 13.18 -1.03 -16.47
C LYS A 186 13.17 0.45 -16.16
N PHE A 187 12.32 1.19 -16.85
CA PHE A 187 11.98 2.57 -16.53
C PHE A 187 10.53 2.65 -16.06
N ASN A 188 10.24 3.55 -15.12
CA ASN A 188 8.89 3.83 -14.67
C ASN A 188 8.67 5.34 -14.53
N ILE A 189 7.45 5.77 -14.81
CA ILE A 189 6.97 7.12 -14.53
C ILE A 189 5.52 7.00 -14.06
N TYR A 190 5.12 7.83 -13.12
CA TYR A 190 3.73 7.96 -12.72
C TYR A 190 3.40 9.40 -12.37
N GLN A 191 2.10 9.70 -12.39
CA GLN A 191 1.53 10.90 -11.82
C GLN A 191 0.25 10.52 -11.08
N ALA A 192 0.10 11.02 -9.86
CA ALA A 192 -1.08 10.85 -9.03
C ALA A 192 -1.56 12.21 -8.50
N ARG A 193 -2.87 12.34 -8.29
CA ARG A 193 -3.50 13.54 -7.74
C ARG A 193 -4.60 13.13 -6.75
N GLY A 194 -4.64 13.79 -5.61
CA GLY A 194 -5.65 13.66 -4.57
C GLY A 194 -6.41 14.97 -4.37
N TRP A 195 -7.71 14.87 -4.08
CA TRP A 195 -8.61 16.00 -3.90
C TRP A 195 -9.81 15.62 -3.01
N ASP A 196 -10.66 16.60 -2.69
CA ASP A 196 -11.79 16.49 -1.77
C ASP A 196 -11.40 16.03 -0.35
N ILE A 197 -10.15 16.31 0.06
CA ILE A 197 -9.69 15.98 1.42
C ILE A 197 -10.38 16.92 2.40
N ASP A 198 -11.28 16.39 3.22
CA ASP A 198 -12.08 17.15 4.19
C ASP A 198 -12.23 16.33 5.47
N GLY A 199 -11.60 16.81 6.55
CA GLY A 199 -11.69 16.23 7.88
C GLY A 199 -12.51 17.07 8.86
N THR A 200 -13.17 18.14 8.40
CA THR A 200 -13.88 19.10 9.26
C THR A 200 -15.04 18.47 10.05
N HIS A 201 -15.55 17.33 9.57
CA HIS A 201 -16.64 16.57 10.18
C HIS A 201 -16.15 15.46 11.12
N TYR A 202 -14.84 15.35 11.39
CA TYR A 202 -14.28 14.38 12.32
C TYR A 202 -14.82 14.59 13.74
N LYS A 203 -15.20 13.50 14.39
CA LYS A 203 -15.79 13.51 15.75
C LYS A 203 -15.05 12.62 16.74
N GLY A 204 -14.01 11.93 16.30
CA GLY A 204 -13.16 11.12 17.16
C GLY A 204 -12.11 11.98 17.88
N THR A 205 -11.15 11.32 18.51
CA THR A 205 -10.13 11.97 19.33
C THR A 205 -8.70 11.62 18.90
N GLY A 206 -8.52 10.62 18.06
CA GLY A 206 -7.22 10.11 17.62
C GLY A 206 -6.63 10.86 16.43
N TYR A 207 -7.45 11.51 15.60
CA TYR A 207 -7.03 12.16 14.35
C TYR A 207 -7.35 13.66 14.35
N THR A 208 -7.09 14.36 15.45
CA THR A 208 -7.52 15.77 15.58
C THR A 208 -6.87 16.73 14.58
N ASP A 209 -5.74 16.35 13.99
CA ASP A 209 -5.05 17.10 12.93
C ASP A 209 -5.91 17.25 11.67
N VAL A 210 -6.77 16.28 11.36
CA VAL A 210 -7.62 16.31 10.16
C VAL A 210 -8.67 17.42 10.19
N LEU A 211 -9.00 17.96 11.37
CA LEU A 211 -9.97 19.05 11.51
C LEU A 211 -9.53 20.35 10.82
N ALA A 212 -8.23 20.48 10.51
CA ALA A 212 -7.69 21.61 9.74
C ALA A 212 -7.81 21.41 8.22
N MET A 213 -8.19 20.21 7.75
CA MET A 213 -8.30 19.90 6.33
C MET A 213 -9.70 20.26 5.82
N ASP A 214 -9.78 21.29 4.98
CA ASP A 214 -11.02 21.78 4.36
C ASP A 214 -10.81 21.95 2.85
N GLY A 215 -11.13 20.89 2.09
CA GLY A 215 -10.94 20.87 0.64
C GLY A 215 -9.47 20.84 0.22
N GLU A 216 -8.62 20.15 1.00
CA GLU A 216 -7.18 20.04 0.70
C GLU A 216 -6.95 19.22 -0.58
N THR A 217 -5.82 19.49 -1.24
CA THR A 217 -5.42 18.81 -2.47
C THR A 217 -3.91 18.61 -2.51
N HIS A 218 -3.49 17.60 -3.26
CA HIS A 218 -2.08 17.33 -3.47
C HIS A 218 -1.87 16.54 -4.76
N TYR A 219 -0.64 16.53 -5.24
CA TYR A 219 -0.24 15.69 -6.35
C TYR A 219 1.21 15.26 -6.19
N GLU A 220 1.52 14.11 -6.78
CA GLU A 220 2.90 13.69 -6.95
C GLU A 220 3.16 13.13 -8.33
N TYR A 221 4.41 13.23 -8.74
CA TYR A 221 4.93 12.49 -9.87
C TYR A 221 6.25 11.86 -9.48
N GLY A 222 6.49 10.66 -10.00
CA GLY A 222 7.72 9.94 -9.81
C GLY A 222 8.31 9.50 -11.14
N ILE A 223 9.63 9.53 -11.23
CA ILE A 223 10.39 8.90 -12.30
C ILE A 223 11.38 7.94 -11.68
N GLY A 224 11.58 6.79 -12.30
CA GLY A 224 12.45 5.78 -11.76
C GLY A 224 13.10 4.90 -12.81
N SER A 225 14.19 4.30 -12.40
CA SER A 225 14.88 3.24 -13.13
C SER A 225 15.28 2.12 -12.17
N SER A 226 15.21 0.89 -12.66
CA SER A 226 15.72 -0.27 -11.92
C SER A 226 16.54 -1.14 -12.84
N TYR A 227 17.64 -1.68 -12.32
CA TYR A 227 18.46 -2.66 -13.02
C TYR A 227 18.73 -3.87 -12.13
N SER A 228 18.49 -5.06 -12.67
CA SER A 228 18.93 -6.32 -12.07
C SER A 228 20.10 -6.89 -12.85
N VAL A 229 21.21 -7.20 -12.18
CA VAL A 229 22.39 -7.79 -12.83
C VAL A 229 22.08 -9.22 -13.28
N GLN A 230 22.24 -9.49 -14.58
CA GLN A 230 21.76 -10.74 -15.19
C GLN A 230 22.72 -11.94 -15.01
N SER A 231 24.02 -11.69 -14.86
CA SER A 231 25.05 -12.74 -14.83
C SER A 231 26.31 -12.31 -14.07
N GLY A 232 27.20 -13.28 -13.81
CA GLY A 232 28.48 -13.05 -13.17
C GLY A 232 28.41 -13.04 -11.63
N PRO A 233 29.49 -12.63 -10.95
CA PRO A 233 29.61 -12.71 -9.49
C PRO A 233 28.57 -11.89 -8.71
N LEU A 234 28.01 -10.86 -9.34
CA LEU A 234 27.01 -9.96 -8.77
C LEU A 234 25.60 -10.26 -9.32
N LYS A 235 25.36 -11.43 -9.93
CA LYS A 235 24.04 -11.82 -10.43
C LYS A 235 22.98 -11.61 -9.35
N ALA A 236 21.81 -11.12 -9.78
CA ALA A 236 20.69 -10.74 -8.92
C ALA A 236 20.91 -9.51 -8.02
N THR A 237 22.04 -8.81 -8.15
CA THR A 237 22.15 -7.45 -7.58
C THR A 237 21.07 -6.57 -8.19
N ALA A 238 20.26 -5.95 -7.33
CA ALA A 238 19.19 -5.04 -7.71
C ALA A 238 19.59 -3.61 -7.36
N ILE A 239 19.52 -2.71 -8.35
CA ILE A 239 19.77 -1.28 -8.19
C ILE A 239 18.48 -0.57 -8.58
N ARG A 240 17.99 0.33 -7.72
CA ARG A 240 16.79 1.14 -7.97
C ARG A 240 17.10 2.60 -7.69
N ALA A 241 16.82 3.46 -8.65
CA ALA A 241 16.91 4.90 -8.51
C ALA A 241 15.52 5.50 -8.77
N THR A 242 15.03 6.32 -7.85
CA THR A 242 13.75 7.01 -7.98
C THR A 242 13.89 8.47 -7.61
N TYR A 243 13.21 9.33 -8.35
CA TYR A 243 13.00 10.72 -8.01
C TYR A 243 11.50 10.99 -7.94
N THR A 244 11.02 11.47 -6.81
CA THR A 244 9.61 11.79 -6.59
C THR A 244 9.47 13.21 -6.09
N THR A 245 8.47 13.90 -6.62
CA THR A 245 8.07 15.24 -6.19
C THR A 245 6.64 15.17 -5.71
N HIS A 246 6.39 15.62 -4.49
CA HIS A 246 5.06 15.75 -3.90
C HIS A 246 4.77 17.22 -3.60
N ARG A 247 3.57 17.68 -3.96
CA ARG A 247 3.10 19.04 -3.73
C ARG A 247 1.72 19.04 -3.12
N ALA A 248 1.56 19.85 -2.08
CA ALA A 248 0.41 19.85 -1.20
C ALA A 248 -0.15 21.27 -1.01
N SER A 249 -1.44 21.36 -0.74
CA SER A 249 -2.07 22.53 -0.13
C SER A 249 -1.66 22.67 1.34
N GLU A 250 -2.13 23.74 2.00
CA GLU A 250 -1.60 24.21 3.27
C GLU A 250 -1.70 23.17 4.40
N ASN A 251 -2.84 22.46 4.53
CA ASN A 251 -3.08 21.55 5.64
C ASN A 251 -3.05 20.06 5.23
N GLN A 252 -2.68 19.73 4.00
CA GLN A 252 -2.51 18.32 3.61
C GLN A 252 -1.29 17.72 4.35
N ALA A 253 -1.45 16.50 4.87
CA ALA A 253 -0.57 15.91 5.88
C ALA A 253 0.89 15.72 5.47
N ASP A 254 1.15 15.36 4.21
CA ASP A 254 2.50 15.02 3.74
C ASP A 254 3.33 16.27 3.40
N GLY A 255 2.67 17.38 3.07
CA GLY A 255 3.33 18.64 2.73
C GLY A 255 4.16 18.58 1.44
N ASN A 256 5.09 19.53 1.24
CA ASN A 256 5.88 19.60 0.02
C ASN A 256 7.20 18.82 0.14
N ILE A 257 7.43 17.82 -0.73
CA ILE A 257 8.62 16.97 -0.69
C ILE A 257 9.27 16.88 -2.08
N ASN A 258 10.60 16.86 -2.10
CA ASN A 258 11.38 16.35 -3.24
C ASN A 258 12.32 15.29 -2.71
N GLU A 259 12.26 14.09 -3.28
CA GLU A 259 13.02 12.97 -2.80
C GLU A 259 13.76 12.28 -3.94
N PHE A 260 15.04 12.01 -3.73
CA PHE A 260 15.82 11.10 -4.55
C PHE A 260 16.24 9.91 -3.69
N ARG A 261 15.91 8.69 -4.11
CA ARG A 261 16.36 7.45 -3.45
C ARG A 261 17.18 6.62 -4.42
N LEU A 262 18.33 6.13 -3.93
CA LEU A 262 19.14 5.12 -4.59
C LEU A 262 19.30 3.94 -3.63
N VAL A 263 18.81 2.77 -4.04
CA VAL A 263 18.85 1.55 -3.23
C VAL A 263 19.57 0.46 -4.01
N THR A 264 20.59 -0.15 -3.40
CA THR A 264 21.34 -1.27 -3.97
C THR A 264 21.26 -2.46 -3.02
N THR A 265 20.78 -3.59 -3.52
CA THR A 265 20.70 -4.85 -2.78
C THR A 265 21.59 -5.88 -3.47
N ILE A 266 22.59 -6.40 -2.75
CA ILE A 266 23.56 -7.37 -3.28
C ILE A 266 23.35 -8.69 -2.54
N PRO A 267 22.71 -9.69 -3.16
CA PRO A 267 22.53 -10.99 -2.54
C PRO A 267 23.79 -11.85 -2.69
N PHE A 268 24.21 -12.48 -1.59
CA PHE A 268 25.26 -13.50 -1.60
C PHE A 268 24.67 -14.81 -1.13
N ASN A 269 24.79 -15.85 -1.96
CA ASN A 269 24.53 -17.20 -1.51
C ASN A 269 25.82 -17.83 -0.99
N ILE A 270 25.92 -17.93 0.34
CA ILE A 270 27.10 -18.49 1.02
C ILE A 270 26.98 -20.00 1.29
N LEU A 271 25.85 -20.62 0.93
CA LEU A 271 25.56 -22.05 1.13
C LEU A 271 25.00 -22.72 -0.13
#